data_AF-A0A519DUT8-F1
#
_entry.id   AF-A0A519DUT8-F1
#
_cell.length_a   1.000
_cell.length_b   1.000
_cell.length_c   1.000
_cell.angle_alpha   90.00
_cell.angle_beta   90.00
_cell.angle_gamma   90.00
#
_symmetry.space_group_name_H-M   'P 1'
#
loop_
_entity.id
_entity.type
_entity.pdbx_description
1 polymer ?
#
loop_
_entity_poly.entity_id
_entity_poly.type
_entity_poly.pdbx_seq_one_letter_code
_entity_poly.pdbx_strand_id
1 'polypeptide(L)'
;SLTNKYSLSDSIRAVYASVWTERAYLNREYYGLVHNKVYMGILAHPSFVDEYANGVAVVTFTAEGADLNIVAQIDDVSITNPLFPDAIPEQTVGRVDADGKLLSFDIISRSNLRTAVIPSEAKRNELARQLYLAAKALKGVLNRDRMDLEFMLDADQNVIIKQGRPL
;
A
#
# COMPACT_ATOMS: atom_id res chain seq x y z
N SER A 1 -12.66 -8.62 -22.62
CA SER A 1 -11.35 -8.78 -21.96
C SER A 1 -10.83 -7.41 -21.54
N LEU A 2 -10.31 -7.27 -20.31
CA LEU A 2 -9.68 -6.03 -19.80
C LEU A 2 -8.59 -5.48 -20.75
N THR A 3 -7.96 -6.35 -21.54
CA THR A 3 -6.97 -6.01 -22.58
C THR A 3 -7.50 -5.14 -23.73
N ASN A 4 -8.81 -5.05 -23.97
CA ASN A 4 -9.35 -4.19 -25.03
C ASN A 4 -9.68 -2.76 -24.58
N LYS A 5 -9.63 -2.47 -23.27
CA LYS A 5 -9.99 -1.14 -22.74
C LYS A 5 -8.78 -0.23 -22.55
N TYR A 6 -7.60 -0.80 -22.32
CA TYR A 6 -6.32 -0.10 -22.24
C TYR A 6 -5.23 -0.98 -22.87
N SER A 7 -4.71 -0.59 -24.05
CA SER A 7 -3.61 -1.33 -24.64
C SER A 7 -2.34 -1.11 -23.80
N LEU A 8 -1.50 -2.14 -23.68
CA LEU A 8 -0.20 -2.02 -22.99
C LEU A 8 0.63 -0.87 -23.59
N SER A 9 0.55 -0.68 -24.90
CA SER A 9 1.25 0.41 -25.58
C SER A 9 0.75 1.78 -25.12
N ASP A 10 -0.56 1.96 -24.97
CA ASP A 10 -1.14 3.23 -24.51
C ASP A 10 -0.81 3.48 -23.04
N SER A 11 -0.84 2.43 -22.20
CA SER A 11 -0.44 2.53 -20.80
C SER A 11 1.04 2.95 -20.66
N ILE A 12 1.95 2.32 -21.41
CA ILE A 12 3.37 2.69 -21.41
C ILE A 12 3.57 4.13 -21.87
N ARG A 13 2.88 4.54 -22.94
CA ARG A 13 2.94 5.93 -23.44
C ARG A 13 2.41 6.92 -22.42
N ALA A 14 1.30 6.61 -21.76
CA ALA A 14 0.72 7.46 -20.72
C ALA A 14 1.66 7.64 -19.53
N VAL A 15 2.32 6.56 -19.08
CA VAL A 15 3.32 6.61 -18.01
C VAL A 15 4.49 7.51 -18.42
N TYR A 16 5.08 7.32 -19.61
CA TYR A 16 6.15 8.20 -20.08
C TYR A 16 5.70 9.66 -20.26
N ALA A 17 4.47 9.89 -20.73
CA ALA A 17 3.93 11.24 -20.88
C ALA A 17 3.69 11.94 -19.52
N SER A 18 3.47 11.19 -18.44
CA SER A 18 3.15 11.75 -17.12
C SER A 18 4.24 12.67 -16.55
N VAL A 19 5.51 12.45 -16.92
CA VAL A 19 6.63 13.31 -16.53
C VAL A 19 6.57 14.69 -17.19
N TRP A 20 5.78 14.86 -18.26
CA TRP A 20 5.67 16.09 -19.03
C TRP A 20 4.35 16.85 -18.79
N THR A 21 3.56 16.47 -17.79
CA THR A 21 2.42 17.28 -17.36
C THR A 21 2.90 18.67 -16.90
N GLU A 22 2.08 19.71 -17.08
CA GLU A 22 2.42 21.07 -16.64
C GLU A 22 2.85 21.10 -15.17
N ARG A 23 2.10 20.41 -14.30
CA ARG A 23 2.45 20.27 -12.87
C ARG A 23 3.83 19.64 -12.67
N ALA A 24 4.16 18.56 -13.39
CA ALA A 24 5.46 17.90 -13.25
C ALA A 24 6.60 18.78 -13.79
N TYR A 25 6.37 19.49 -14.90
CA TYR A 25 7.31 20.46 -15.47
C TYR A 25 7.60 21.60 -14.50
N LEU A 26 6.56 22.26 -13.98
CA LEU A 26 6.69 23.38 -13.04
C LEU A 26 7.34 22.96 -11.73
N ASN A 27 7.07 21.75 -11.22
CA ASN A 27 7.77 21.25 -10.03
C ASN A 27 9.28 21.10 -10.28
N ARG A 28 9.68 20.57 -11.44
CA ARG A 28 11.11 20.47 -11.78
C ARG A 28 11.77 21.83 -11.90
N GLU A 29 11.08 22.77 -12.56
CA GLU A 29 11.56 24.15 -12.68
C GLU A 29 11.74 24.78 -11.29
N TYR A 30 10.74 24.65 -10.42
CA TYR A 30 10.77 25.17 -9.05
C TYR A 30 11.94 24.61 -8.23
N TYR A 31 12.23 23.32 -8.35
CA TYR A 31 13.35 22.68 -7.66
C TYR A 31 14.69 22.77 -8.42
N GLY A 32 14.75 23.49 -9.55
CA GLY A 32 15.98 23.65 -10.35
C GLY A 32 16.50 22.36 -10.99
N LEU A 33 15.64 21.38 -11.24
CA LEU A 33 16.00 20.12 -11.87
C LEU A 33 16.15 20.30 -13.39
N VAL A 34 17.26 19.79 -13.95
CA VAL A 34 17.52 19.90 -15.40
C VAL A 34 16.56 18.99 -16.18
N HIS A 35 15.68 19.59 -16.99
CA HIS A 35 14.60 18.87 -17.68
C HIS A 35 15.07 17.71 -18.57
N ASN A 36 16.25 17.81 -19.20
CA ASN A 36 16.79 16.76 -20.06
C ASN A 36 17.60 15.68 -19.31
N LYS A 37 17.67 15.74 -17.97
CA LYS A 37 18.35 14.75 -17.11
C LYS A 37 17.36 14.04 -16.18
N VAL A 38 16.17 13.76 -16.69
CA VAL A 38 15.13 13.01 -15.98
C VAL A 38 14.89 11.69 -16.69
N TYR A 39 14.85 10.61 -15.93
CA TYR A 39 14.64 9.25 -16.43
C TYR A 39 13.48 8.61 -15.67
N MET A 40 12.78 7.67 -16.31
CA MET A 40 11.63 6.97 -15.72
C MET A 40 11.80 5.46 -15.90
N GLY A 41 11.75 4.74 -14.79
CA GLY A 41 11.61 3.29 -14.78
C GLY A 41 10.12 2.92 -14.79
N ILE A 42 9.77 1.83 -15.49
CA ILE A 42 8.42 1.28 -15.51
C ILE A 42 8.47 -0.08 -14.83
N LEU A 43 7.70 -0.24 -13.77
CA LEU A 43 7.42 -1.53 -13.14
C LEU A 43 6.12 -2.08 -13.71
N ALA A 44 6.16 -3.29 -14.27
CA ALA A 44 4.98 -4.01 -14.72
C ALA A 44 4.81 -5.28 -13.88
N HIS A 45 3.61 -5.48 -13.36
CA HIS A 45 3.22 -6.67 -12.59
C HIS A 45 1.82 -7.14 -13.04
N PRO A 46 1.45 -8.41 -12.76
CA PRO A 46 0.09 -8.89 -13.00
C PRO A 46 -0.94 -7.99 -12.30
N SER A 47 -2.04 -7.71 -13.00
CA SER A 47 -3.19 -7.02 -12.39
C SER A 47 -3.90 -7.99 -11.45
N PHE A 48 -4.28 -7.49 -10.28
CA PHE A 48 -5.11 -8.18 -9.33
C PHE A 48 -6.56 -7.80 -9.65
N VAL A 49 -7.34 -8.75 -10.17
CA VAL A 49 -8.70 -8.49 -10.65
C VAL A 49 -9.73 -8.74 -9.55
N ASP A 50 -9.45 -9.70 -8.66
CA ASP A 50 -10.34 -10.13 -7.59
C ASP A 50 -9.69 -9.85 -6.22
N GLU A 51 -9.71 -8.57 -5.82
CA GLU A 51 -9.17 -8.11 -4.55
C GLU A 51 -10.25 -8.16 -3.46
N TYR A 52 -10.02 -8.93 -2.40
CA TYR A 52 -10.94 -8.99 -1.27
C TYR A 52 -10.91 -7.71 -0.43
N ALA A 53 -9.70 -7.14 -0.27
CA ALA A 53 -9.49 -5.86 0.41
C ALA A 53 -8.17 -5.22 -0.01
N ASN A 54 -8.10 -3.90 0.07
CA ASN A 54 -6.88 -3.12 -0.09
C ASN A 54 -6.57 -2.36 1.18
N GLY A 55 -5.29 -2.08 1.40
CA GLY A 55 -4.90 -1.29 2.55
C GLY A 55 -3.53 -0.68 2.47
N VAL A 56 -3.32 0.25 3.39
CA VAL A 56 -2.04 0.89 3.66
C VAL A 56 -1.70 0.63 5.12
N ALA A 57 -0.43 0.37 5.41
CA ALA A 57 0.06 0.12 6.74
C ALA A 57 1.35 0.91 7.00
N VAL A 58 1.33 1.73 8.05
CA VAL A 58 2.53 2.34 8.59
C VAL A 58 3.11 1.43 9.66
N VAL A 59 4.32 0.92 9.41
CA VAL A 59 5.11 0.12 10.35
C VAL A 59 6.19 0.97 10.97
N THR A 60 6.19 1.10 12.30
CA THR A 60 7.18 1.88 13.05
C THR A 60 7.95 0.94 13.98
N PHE A 61 9.25 0.80 13.74
CA PHE A 61 10.12 -0.05 14.57
C PHE A 61 10.37 0.58 15.94
N THR A 62 10.31 -0.25 16.97
CA THR A 62 10.63 0.10 18.36
C THR A 62 11.76 -0.81 18.87
N ALA A 63 12.18 -0.64 20.13
CA ALA A 63 13.19 -1.51 20.73
C ALA A 63 12.68 -2.95 20.92
N GLU A 64 11.37 -3.13 21.12
CA GLU A 64 10.76 -4.43 21.41
C GLU A 64 10.10 -5.10 20.19
N GLY A 65 10.04 -4.44 19.03
CA GLY A 65 9.38 -4.95 17.84
C GLY A 65 8.94 -3.85 16.89
N ALA A 66 7.64 -3.81 16.56
CA ALA A 66 7.07 -2.73 15.76
C ALA A 66 5.60 -2.45 16.07
N ASP A 67 5.21 -1.18 15.92
CA ASP A 67 3.84 -0.73 15.95
C ASP A 67 3.28 -0.65 14.52
N LEU A 68 2.03 -1.05 14.35
CA LEU A 68 1.31 -1.13 13.09
C LEU A 68 0.12 -0.17 13.12
N ASN A 69 0.02 0.72 12.13
CA ASN A 69 -1.18 1.52 11.88
C ASN A 69 -1.73 1.14 10.51
N ILE A 70 -2.86 0.44 10.47
CA ILE A 70 -3.41 -0.19 9.28
C ILE A 70 -4.72 0.49 8.93
N VAL A 71 -4.87 0.88 7.66
CA VAL A 71 -6.12 1.36 7.09
C VAL A 71 -6.48 0.45 5.92
N ALA A 72 -7.65 -0.19 5.98
CA ALA A 72 -8.09 -1.14 4.97
C ALA A 72 -9.55 -0.93 4.54
N GLN A 73 -9.85 -1.24 3.29
CA GLN A 73 -11.20 -1.18 2.72
C GLN A 73 -11.45 -2.37 1.80
N ILE A 74 -12.71 -2.78 1.65
CA ILE A 74 -13.11 -3.82 0.71
C ILE A 74 -12.97 -3.36 -0.76
N ASP A 75 -12.71 -4.33 -1.63
CA ASP A 75 -12.62 -4.17 -3.09
C ASP A 75 -11.59 -3.12 -3.56
N ASP A 76 -11.61 -2.79 -4.86
CA ASP A 76 -10.80 -1.73 -5.50
C ASP A 76 -11.33 -0.31 -5.18
N VAL A 77 -12.05 -0.15 -4.06
CA VAL A 77 -12.42 1.17 -3.57
C VAL A 77 -11.16 1.80 -3.00
N SER A 78 -10.45 2.54 -3.86
CA SER A 78 -9.25 3.27 -3.48
C SER A 78 -9.50 4.12 -2.24
N ILE A 79 -8.68 3.92 -1.21
CA ILE A 79 -8.67 4.74 0.01
C ILE A 79 -8.34 6.21 -0.32
N THR A 80 -7.65 6.45 -1.44
CA THR A 80 -7.26 7.79 -1.89
C THR A 80 -8.28 8.44 -2.83
N ASN A 81 -9.22 7.67 -3.39
CA ASN A 81 -10.27 8.19 -4.27
C ASN A 81 -11.52 7.28 -4.19
N PRO A 82 -12.31 7.39 -3.11
CA PRO A 82 -13.40 6.45 -2.88
C PRO A 82 -14.49 6.63 -3.95
N LEU A 83 -14.91 5.53 -4.58
CA LEU A 83 -16.10 5.49 -5.44
C LEU A 83 -17.37 5.95 -4.71
N PHE A 84 -17.34 5.86 -3.38
CA PHE A 84 -18.43 6.21 -2.49
C PHE A 84 -17.97 7.32 -1.52
N PRO A 85 -18.47 8.57 -1.66
CA PRO A 85 -18.01 9.70 -0.84
C PRO A 85 -18.14 9.47 0.67
N ASP A 86 -19.04 8.57 1.09
CA ASP A 86 -19.32 8.27 2.49
C ASP A 86 -18.65 6.97 2.98
N ALA A 87 -17.78 6.33 2.19
CA ALA A 87 -17.10 5.10 2.62
C ALA A 87 -16.09 5.39 3.73
N ILE A 88 -16.27 4.75 4.88
CA ILE A 88 -15.37 4.79 6.03
C ILE A 88 -14.53 3.51 5.98
N PRO A 89 -13.19 3.59 5.95
CA PRO A 89 -12.33 2.41 6.01
C PRO A 89 -12.21 1.86 7.43
N GLU A 90 -11.81 0.60 7.54
CA GLU A 90 -11.40 0.01 8.81
C GLU A 90 -10.02 0.56 9.21
N GLN A 91 -9.90 1.05 10.43
CA GLN A 91 -8.64 1.50 11.02
C GLN A 91 -8.27 0.59 12.18
N THR A 92 -7.05 0.08 12.15
CA THR A 92 -6.53 -0.82 13.19
C THR A 92 -5.18 -0.33 13.67
N VAL A 93 -4.96 -0.39 14.98
CA VAL A 93 -3.63 -0.30 15.59
C VAL A 93 -3.22 -1.68 16.08
N GLY A 94 -2.00 -2.12 15.77
CA GLY A 94 -1.48 -3.39 16.23
C GLY A 94 -0.04 -3.29 16.70
N ARG A 95 0.42 -4.32 17.41
CA ARG A 95 1.81 -4.42 17.85
C ARG A 95 2.34 -5.82 17.59
N VAL A 96 3.58 -5.89 17.11
CA VAL A 96 4.32 -7.15 16.94
C VAL A 96 5.61 -7.12 17.76
N ASP A 97 6.08 -8.29 18.17
CA ASP A 97 7.40 -8.43 18.78
C ASP A 97 8.55 -8.44 17.76
N ALA A 98 9.78 -8.63 18.24
CA ALA A 98 10.99 -8.67 17.42
C ALA A 98 11.07 -9.86 16.43
N ASP A 99 10.17 -10.85 16.56
CA ASP A 99 10.06 -12.00 15.67
C ASP A 99 8.86 -11.88 14.71
N GLY A 100 8.13 -10.76 14.79
CA GLY A 100 6.95 -10.47 13.97
C GLY A 100 5.71 -11.24 14.44
N LYS A 101 5.67 -11.71 15.68
CA LYS A 101 4.47 -12.31 16.27
C LYS A 101 3.54 -11.21 16.76
N LEU A 102 2.25 -11.36 16.47
CA LEU A 102 1.22 -10.42 16.89
C LEU A 102 1.03 -10.44 18.40
N LEU A 103 1.05 -9.26 19.02
CA LEU A 103 0.79 -9.03 20.44
C LEU A 103 -0.59 -8.41 20.66
N SER A 104 -0.97 -7.45 19.81
CA SER A 104 -2.29 -6.81 19.84
C SER A 104 -2.75 -6.40 18.44
N PHE A 105 -4.07 -6.32 18.25
CA PHE A 105 -4.71 -5.91 17.00
C PHE A 105 -6.08 -5.31 17.31
N ASP A 106 -6.10 -4.01 17.54
CA ASP A 106 -7.23 -3.25 18.04
C ASP A 106 -7.87 -2.44 16.91
N ILE A 107 -9.13 -2.76 16.60
CA ILE A 107 -9.91 -2.03 15.59
C ILE A 107 -10.41 -0.73 16.23
N ILE A 108 -9.88 0.40 15.78
CA ILE A 108 -10.21 1.74 16.28
C ILE A 108 -11.45 2.30 15.58
N SER A 109 -11.61 2.00 14.29
CA SER A 109 -12.77 2.37 13.48
C SER A 109 -13.17 1.21 12.59
N ARG A 110 -14.47 0.91 12.52
CA ARG A 110 -15.00 -0.15 11.64
C ARG A 110 -15.38 0.44 10.29
N SER A 111 -15.22 -0.36 9.25
CA SER A 111 -15.76 -0.02 7.93
C SER A 111 -17.29 0.05 7.98
N ASN A 112 -17.89 1.00 7.26
CA ASN A 112 -19.34 1.05 7.06
C ASN A 112 -19.81 0.22 5.85
N LEU A 113 -18.87 -0.36 5.08
CA LEU A 113 -19.18 -1.26 3.97
C LEU A 113 -19.16 -2.74 4.40
N ARG A 114 -18.49 -3.09 5.50
CA ARG A 114 -18.45 -4.45 6.05
C ARG A 114 -18.10 -4.46 7.54
N THR A 115 -18.65 -5.44 8.28
CA THR A 115 -18.43 -5.61 9.74
C THR A 115 -16.97 -5.82 10.15
N ALA A 116 -16.19 -6.50 9.31
CA ALA A 116 -14.75 -6.71 9.47
C ALA A 116 -14.08 -6.80 8.10
N VAL A 117 -13.07 -5.96 7.87
CA VAL A 117 -12.26 -6.01 6.64
C VAL A 117 -11.24 -7.13 6.75
N ILE A 118 -10.64 -7.34 7.94
CA ILE A 118 -9.72 -8.46 8.19
C ILE A 118 -10.39 -9.49 9.13
N PRO A 119 -10.99 -10.56 8.59
CA PRO A 119 -12.08 -11.25 9.26
C PRO A 119 -11.68 -12.22 10.37
N SER A 120 -10.49 -12.83 10.31
CA SER A 120 -10.07 -13.87 11.26
C SER A 120 -8.76 -13.54 11.99
N GLU A 121 -8.60 -14.09 13.19
CA GLU A 121 -7.37 -13.98 13.97
C GLU A 121 -6.16 -14.56 13.21
N ALA A 122 -6.34 -15.68 12.52
CA ALA A 122 -5.31 -16.26 11.66
C ALA A 122 -4.84 -15.27 10.58
N LYS A 123 -5.78 -14.57 9.92
CA LYS A 123 -5.45 -13.56 8.89
C LYS A 123 -4.84 -12.29 9.45
N ARG A 124 -5.23 -11.86 10.65
CA ARG A 124 -4.56 -10.74 11.35
C ARG A 124 -3.11 -11.07 11.68
N ASN A 125 -2.86 -12.28 12.17
CA ASN A 125 -1.50 -12.77 12.44
C ASN A 125 -0.67 -12.85 11.16
N GLU A 126 -1.24 -13.39 10.08
CA GLU A 126 -0.60 -13.46 8.78
C GLU A 126 -0.24 -12.05 8.25
N LEU A 127 -1.21 -11.12 8.23
CA LEU A 127 -1.00 -9.76 7.79
C LEU A 127 0.07 -9.05 8.60
N ALA A 128 -0.02 -9.06 9.93
CA ALA A 128 0.94 -8.40 10.79
C ALA A 128 2.36 -8.94 10.59
N ARG A 129 2.50 -10.27 10.42
CA ARG A 129 3.78 -10.91 10.14
C ARG A 129 4.35 -10.49 8.79
N GLN A 130 3.54 -10.48 7.72
CA GLN A 130 3.99 -10.08 6.39
C GLN A 130 4.40 -8.60 6.34
N LEU A 131 3.61 -7.72 6.97
CA LEU A 131 3.94 -6.31 7.11
C LEU A 131 5.27 -6.10 7.84
N TYR A 132 5.48 -6.82 8.95
CA TYR A 132 6.73 -6.78 9.71
C TYR A 132 7.92 -7.23 8.87
N LEU A 133 7.82 -8.38 8.19
CA LEU A 133 8.91 -8.92 7.38
C LEU A 133 9.27 -7.99 6.22
N ALA A 134 8.26 -7.46 5.52
CA ALA A 134 8.47 -6.52 4.42
C ALA A 134 9.12 -5.22 4.89
N ALA A 135 8.62 -4.63 5.98
CA ALA A 135 9.20 -3.44 6.58
C ALA A 135 10.63 -3.68 7.08
N LYS A 136 10.92 -4.85 7.65
CA LYS A 136 12.25 -5.21 8.16
C LYS A 136 13.26 -5.34 7.02
N ALA A 137 12.87 -5.96 5.91
CA ALA A 137 13.69 -6.03 4.71
C ALA A 137 14.01 -4.63 4.17
N LEU A 138 13.01 -3.75 4.08
CA LEU A 138 13.21 -2.37 3.64
C LEU A 138 14.07 -1.56 4.61
N LYS A 139 13.88 -1.72 5.93
CA LYS A 139 14.70 -1.06 6.95
C LYS A 139 16.17 -1.44 6.81
N GLY A 140 16.46 -2.71 6.54
CA GLY A 140 17.83 -3.19 6.31
C GLY A 140 18.54 -2.52 5.13
N VAL A 141 17.78 -2.06 4.12
CA VAL A 141 18.32 -1.40 2.92
C VAL A 141 18.33 0.13 3.06
N LEU A 142 17.26 0.70 3.60
CA LEU A 142 17.01 2.15 3.60
C LEU A 142 17.45 2.84 4.90
N ASN A 143 17.74 2.07 5.95
CA ASN A 143 18.10 2.58 7.28
C ASN A 143 17.10 3.62 7.82
N ARG A 144 15.82 3.26 7.75
CA ARG A 144 14.68 4.05 8.25
C ARG A 144 13.84 3.19 9.19
N ASP A 145 13.35 3.80 10.25
CA ASP A 145 12.55 3.10 11.27
C ASP A 145 11.05 3.10 10.97
N ARG A 146 10.61 3.90 10.00
CA ARG A 146 9.21 4.03 9.62
C ARG A 146 9.05 3.72 8.14
N MET A 147 8.13 2.80 7.86
CA MET A 147 7.80 2.35 6.52
C MET A 147 6.31 2.50 6.29
N ASP A 148 5.96 2.99 5.11
CA ASP A 148 4.60 3.03 4.57
C ASP A 148 4.49 1.91 3.53
N LEU A 149 3.63 0.93 3.79
CA LEU A 149 3.43 -0.26 2.97
C LEU A 149 2.03 -0.27 2.38
N GLU A 150 1.91 -0.55 1.09
CA GLU A 150 0.62 -0.89 0.49
C GLU A 150 0.49 -2.40 0.36
N PHE A 151 -0.68 -2.92 0.69
CA PHE A 151 -1.00 -4.32 0.62
C PHE A 151 -2.40 -4.55 0.07
N MET A 152 -2.66 -5.80 -0.30
CA MET A 152 -4.00 -6.30 -0.57
C MET A 152 -4.19 -7.69 0.03
N LEU A 153 -5.45 -8.08 0.14
CA LEU A 153 -5.89 -9.44 0.31
C LEU A 153 -6.45 -9.91 -1.03
N ASP A 154 -5.95 -11.02 -1.57
CA ASP A 154 -6.54 -11.64 -2.77
C ASP A 154 -7.89 -12.32 -2.46
N ALA A 155 -8.52 -12.92 -3.46
CA ALA A 155 -9.80 -13.63 -3.30
C ALA A 155 -9.77 -14.74 -2.22
N ASP A 156 -8.61 -15.38 -2.02
CA ASP A 156 -8.36 -16.41 -1.01
C ASP A 156 -7.89 -15.81 0.33
N GLN A 157 -7.88 -14.47 0.43
CA GLN A 157 -7.42 -13.68 1.57
C GLN A 157 -5.94 -13.89 1.91
N ASN A 158 -5.10 -14.25 0.94
CA ASN A 158 -3.65 -14.23 1.10
C ASN A 158 -3.15 -12.79 1.04
N VAL A 159 -2.12 -12.51 1.85
CA VAL A 159 -1.54 -11.17 1.94
C VAL A 159 -0.52 -10.95 0.84
N ILE A 160 -0.71 -9.89 0.04
CA ILE A 160 0.24 -9.47 -0.98
C ILE A 160 0.71 -8.06 -0.67
N ILE A 161 2.03 -7.85 -0.59
CA ILE A 161 2.64 -6.52 -0.47
C ILE A 161 2.87 -5.96 -1.88
N LYS A 162 2.27 -4.80 -2.17
CA LYS A 162 2.31 -4.15 -3.49
C LYS A 162 3.49 -3.18 -3.62
N GLN A 163 3.68 -2.34 -2.61
CA GLN A 163 4.78 -1.39 -2.56
C GLN A 163 5.17 -1.08 -1.11
N GLY A 164 6.35 -0.52 -0.93
CA GLY A 164 6.79 -0.01 0.36
C GLY A 164 7.80 1.12 0.20
N ARG A 165 7.69 2.13 1.05
CA ARG A 165 8.56 3.32 1.02
C ARG A 165 8.88 3.79 2.43
N PRO A 166 10.02 4.48 2.63
CA PRO A 166 10.32 5.10 3.92
C PRO A 166 9.43 6.32 4.14
N LEU A 167 9.09 6.58 5.41
CA LEU A 167 8.48 7.83 5.87
C LEU A 167 9.51 8.79 6.49
#